data_AF-A0A2C9XQW5-F1
#
_entry.id   AF-A0A2C9XQW5-F1
#
_cell.length_a   1.000
_cell.length_b   1.000
_cell.length_c   1.000
_cell.angle_alpha   90.00
_cell.angle_beta   90.00
_cell.angle_gamma   90.00
#
_symmetry.space_group_name_H-M   'P 1'
#
loop_
_entity.id
_entity.type
_entity.pdbx_description
1 polymer ?
#
loop_
_entity_poly.entity_id
_entity_poly.type
_entity_poly.pdbx_seq_one_letter_code
_entity_poly.pdbx_strand_id
1 'polypeptide(L)'
;MVSKRCKKILLLFLLSYLLIATSCEKEEKKSSAEETAFSNVVTDMEIKLYNEAMRDVNEITLEENLRRDKNMEYQENSYVYFGRATCPICREFVNSVENISGIENLFYIDTDKMSNTDKEKLSEIGITSIPSILKVDSQGDLRPITTEVFLEEVANE
;
A
#
# COMPACT_ATOMS: atom_id res chain seq x y z
N MET A 1 -74.97 -17.32 15.78
CA MET A 1 -74.38 -16.58 14.64
C MET A 1 -72.99 -16.11 15.05
N VAL A 2 -71.97 -16.41 14.21
CA VAL A 2 -70.60 -15.82 14.16
C VAL A 2 -69.73 -16.01 15.44
N SER A 3 -68.53 -16.59 15.48
CA SER A 3 -67.58 -17.08 14.48
C SER A 3 -66.69 -18.15 15.16
N LYS A 4 -66.87 -19.43 14.79
CA LYS A 4 -65.93 -20.52 15.11
C LYS A 4 -64.97 -20.74 13.92
N ARG A 5 -64.33 -19.67 13.43
CA ARG A 5 -63.45 -19.73 12.23
C ARG A 5 -62.00 -19.26 12.44
N CYS A 6 -61.52 -19.13 13.68
CA CYS A 6 -60.13 -18.72 13.93
C CYS A 6 -59.19 -19.77 14.58
N LYS A 7 -59.65 -21.00 14.84
CA LYS A 7 -58.78 -22.04 15.45
C LYS A 7 -58.35 -23.19 14.52
N LYS A 8 -58.86 -23.25 13.28
CA LYS A 8 -58.43 -24.24 12.28
C LYS A 8 -57.42 -23.70 11.25
N ILE A 9 -57.21 -22.39 11.18
CA ILE A 9 -56.22 -21.78 10.28
C ILE A 9 -54.85 -21.68 10.95
N LEU A 10 -54.78 -21.61 12.29
CA LEU A 10 -53.50 -21.56 13.01
C LEU A 10 -52.77 -22.93 13.09
N LEU A 11 -53.47 -24.04 12.81
CA LEU A 11 -52.90 -25.39 12.82
C LEU A 11 -52.45 -25.89 11.43
N LEU A 12 -52.75 -25.13 10.37
CA LEU A 12 -52.29 -25.42 8.99
C LEU A 12 -50.98 -24.70 8.64
N PHE A 13 -50.61 -23.63 9.36
CA PHE A 13 -49.33 -22.95 9.17
C PHE A 13 -48.15 -23.58 9.93
N LEU A 14 -48.41 -24.51 10.86
CA LEU A 14 -47.35 -25.22 11.61
C LEU A 14 -46.96 -26.57 10.97
N LEU A 15 -47.70 -27.06 9.97
CA LEU A 15 -47.39 -28.29 9.24
C LEU A 15 -46.78 -28.05 7.86
N SER A 16 -46.72 -26.81 7.37
CA SER A 16 -46.00 -26.43 6.14
C SER A 16 -44.53 -26.08 6.37
N TYR A 17 -44.06 -26.00 7.61
CA TYR A 17 -42.66 -25.70 7.95
C TYR A 17 -41.76 -26.94 8.07
N LEU A 18 -42.27 -28.16 7.80
CA LEU A 18 -41.52 -29.40 7.97
C LEU A 18 -41.09 -30.11 6.68
N LEU A 19 -41.17 -29.47 5.51
CA LEU A 19 -40.81 -30.11 4.23
C LEU A 19 -39.92 -29.29 3.28
N ILE A 20 -39.19 -28.28 3.78
CA ILE A 20 -38.05 -27.69 3.04
C ILE A 20 -36.75 -27.97 3.79
N ALA A 21 -36.51 -29.26 4.04
CA ALA A 21 -35.20 -29.78 4.42
C ALA A 21 -34.81 -30.87 3.41
N THR A 22 -34.68 -30.48 2.14
CA THR A 22 -33.87 -31.25 1.18
C THR A 22 -33.08 -30.26 0.31
N SER A 23 -31.77 -30.31 0.54
CA SER A 23 -30.72 -30.10 -0.44
C SER A 23 -30.83 -28.90 -1.38
N CYS A 24 -30.29 -27.77 -0.92
CA CYS A 24 -29.48 -26.95 -1.80
C CYS A 24 -28.08 -26.94 -1.18
N GLU A 25 -27.26 -27.93 -1.51
CA GLU A 25 -25.80 -27.77 -1.45
C GLU A 25 -25.48 -26.58 -2.38
N LYS A 26 -25.42 -25.39 -1.80
CA LYS A 26 -24.86 -24.23 -2.48
C LYS A 26 -23.36 -24.48 -2.56
N GLU A 27 -22.88 -24.60 -3.79
CA GLU A 27 -21.46 -24.57 -4.11
C GLU A 27 -20.81 -23.27 -3.56
N GLU A 28 -20.19 -23.34 -2.38
CA GLU A 28 -19.34 -22.27 -1.83
C GLU A 28 -17.90 -22.31 -2.42
N LYS A 29 -17.67 -22.97 -3.55
CA LYS A 29 -16.32 -23.15 -4.12
C LYS A 29 -15.99 -22.32 -5.36
N LYS A 30 -16.91 -21.48 -5.86
CA LYS A 30 -16.63 -20.60 -7.02
C LYS A 30 -16.31 -19.13 -6.67
N SER A 31 -16.85 -18.58 -5.58
CA SER A 31 -16.67 -17.16 -5.21
C SER A 31 -15.21 -16.81 -4.84
N SER A 32 -14.57 -17.67 -4.04
CA SER A 32 -13.21 -17.41 -3.51
C SER A 32 -12.13 -17.36 -4.60
N ALA A 33 -12.24 -18.19 -5.65
CA ALA A 33 -11.25 -18.20 -6.73
C ALA A 33 -11.38 -16.97 -7.65
N GLU A 34 -12.61 -16.50 -7.90
CA GLU A 34 -12.88 -15.34 -8.74
C GLU A 34 -12.51 -14.02 -8.04
N GLU A 35 -12.83 -13.89 -6.75
CA GLU A 35 -12.40 -12.76 -5.91
C GLU A 35 -10.87 -12.66 -5.80
N THR A 36 -10.19 -13.80 -5.64
CA THR A 36 -8.72 -13.84 -5.61
C THR A 36 -8.12 -13.45 -6.95
N ALA A 37 -8.69 -13.93 -8.07
CA ALA A 37 -8.24 -13.56 -9.39
C ALA A 37 -8.41 -12.06 -9.67
N PHE A 38 -9.55 -11.48 -9.31
CA PHE A 38 -9.80 -10.04 -9.46
C PHE A 38 -8.85 -9.20 -8.59
N SER A 39 -8.65 -9.59 -7.32
CA SER A 39 -7.74 -8.89 -6.41
C SER A 39 -6.28 -8.89 -6.90
N ASN A 40 -5.82 -10.00 -7.47
CA ASN A 40 -4.48 -10.07 -8.07
C ASN A 40 -4.35 -9.13 -9.27
N VAL A 41 -5.37 -9.07 -10.14
CA VAL A 41 -5.38 -8.16 -11.29
C VAL A 41 -5.30 -6.69 -10.87
N VAL A 42 -6.02 -6.31 -9.81
CA VAL A 42 -5.94 -4.94 -9.25
C VAL A 42 -4.54 -4.68 -8.73
N THR A 43 -3.97 -5.61 -7.95
CA THR A 43 -2.62 -5.47 -7.40
C THR A 43 -1.55 -5.33 -8.48
N ASP A 44 -1.64 -6.11 -9.56
CA ASP A 44 -0.71 -6.05 -10.69
C ASP A 44 -0.79 -4.69 -11.40
N MET A 45 -1.99 -4.14 -11.53
CA MET A 45 -2.20 -2.80 -12.10
C MET A 45 -1.58 -1.72 -11.22
N GLU A 46 -1.78 -1.77 -9.90
CA GLU A 46 -1.18 -0.80 -8.97
C GLU A 46 0.35 -0.90 -8.97
N ILE A 47 0.91 -2.10 -8.99
CA ILE A 47 2.37 -2.33 -9.11
C ILE A 47 2.88 -1.72 -10.41
N LYS A 48 2.16 -1.89 -11.51
CA LYS A 48 2.52 -1.31 -12.80
C LYS A 48 2.53 0.22 -12.74
N LEU A 49 1.49 0.84 -12.17
CA LEU A 49 1.42 2.30 -12.00
C LEU A 49 2.56 2.83 -11.13
N TYR A 50 2.88 2.14 -10.02
CA TYR A 50 4.04 2.48 -9.19
C TYR A 50 5.34 2.45 -10.00
N ASN A 51 5.60 1.37 -10.72
CA ASN A 51 6.82 1.22 -11.52
C ASN A 51 6.90 2.27 -12.64
N GLU A 52 5.77 2.64 -13.24
CA GLU A 52 5.69 3.70 -14.25
C GLU A 52 6.01 5.07 -13.66
N ALA A 53 5.48 5.40 -12.48
CA ALA A 53 5.76 6.66 -11.77
C ALA A 53 7.22 6.76 -11.32
N MET A 54 7.82 5.65 -10.88
CA MET A 54 9.21 5.61 -10.41
C MET A 54 10.23 5.49 -11.56
N ARG A 55 9.80 5.26 -12.80
CA ARG A 55 10.67 4.95 -13.95
C ARG A 55 11.77 6.00 -14.20
N ASP A 56 11.44 7.27 -14.00
CA ASP A 56 12.34 8.40 -14.25
C ASP A 56 12.93 8.98 -12.94
N VAL A 57 12.61 8.38 -11.78
CA VAL A 57 13.21 8.75 -10.49
C VAL A 57 14.59 8.11 -10.38
N ASN A 58 15.55 8.85 -9.81
CA ASN A 58 16.93 8.37 -9.69
C ASN A 58 17.05 7.26 -8.62
N GLU A 59 17.02 5.99 -9.07
CA GLU A 59 17.23 4.84 -8.18
C GLU A 59 18.70 4.71 -7.76
N ILE A 60 18.95 4.61 -6.46
CA ILE A 60 20.26 4.39 -5.85
C ILE A 60 20.21 3.23 -4.85
N THR A 61 21.37 2.66 -4.55
CA THR A 61 21.54 1.65 -3.51
C THR A 61 21.72 2.29 -2.13
N LEU A 62 21.54 1.49 -1.06
CA LEU A 62 21.83 1.94 0.30
C LEU A 62 23.31 2.34 0.44
N GLU A 63 24.24 1.61 -0.16
CA GLU A 63 25.67 1.93 -0.13
C GLU A 63 25.96 3.29 -0.77
N GLU A 64 25.36 3.56 -1.94
CA GLU A 64 25.49 4.86 -2.61
C GLU A 64 24.91 6.00 -1.77
N ASN A 65 23.76 5.79 -1.12
CA ASN A 65 23.18 6.76 -0.21
C ASN A 65 24.12 7.10 0.95
N LEU A 66 24.64 6.08 1.66
CA LEU A 66 25.57 6.25 2.77
C LEU A 66 26.87 6.94 2.32
N ARG A 67 27.35 6.61 1.13
CA ARG A 67 28.54 7.25 0.53
C ARG A 67 28.29 8.72 0.23
N ARG A 68 27.13 9.06 -0.35
CA ARG A 68 26.73 10.45 -0.67
C ARG A 68 26.59 11.29 0.59
N ASP A 69 25.92 10.75 1.60
CA ASP A 69 25.74 11.39 2.92
C ASP A 69 27.09 11.71 3.55
N LYS A 70 27.96 10.70 3.68
CA LYS A 70 29.31 10.86 4.24
C LYS A 70 30.17 11.87 3.48
N ASN A 71 30.00 11.97 2.18
CA ASN A 71 30.77 12.88 1.32
C ASN A 71 30.11 14.25 1.15
N MET A 72 28.95 14.51 1.78
CA MET A 72 28.15 15.73 1.62
C MET A 72 27.84 16.02 0.13
N GLU A 73 27.52 14.96 -0.64
CA GLU A 73 27.21 15.04 -2.07
C GLU A 73 25.76 15.44 -2.34
N TYR A 74 24.91 15.45 -1.32
CA TYR A 74 23.55 15.93 -1.45
C TYR A 74 23.47 17.46 -1.40
N GLN A 75 22.51 18.00 -2.13
CA GLN A 75 22.15 19.41 -2.06
C GLN A 75 21.11 19.63 -0.95
N GLU A 76 21.01 20.85 -0.43
CA GLU A 76 19.88 21.24 0.43
C GLU A 76 18.55 20.91 -0.28
N ASN A 77 17.57 20.41 0.48
CA ASN A 77 16.29 19.90 -0.07
C ASN A 77 16.43 18.69 -1.01
N SER A 78 17.50 17.90 -0.89
CA SER A 78 17.49 16.55 -1.48
C SER A 78 16.64 15.61 -0.62
N TYR A 79 15.94 14.68 -1.29
CA TYR A 79 15.07 13.69 -0.65
C TYR A 79 15.52 12.28 -1.00
N VAL A 80 15.46 11.36 -0.04
CA VAL A 80 15.71 9.93 -0.26
C VAL A 80 14.46 9.17 0.17
N TYR A 81 13.73 8.63 -0.80
CA TYR A 81 12.53 7.83 -0.58
C TYR A 81 12.86 6.33 -0.52
N PHE A 82 12.41 5.69 0.56
CA PHE A 82 12.51 4.26 0.79
C PHE A 82 11.15 3.61 0.58
N GLY A 83 11.04 2.74 -0.41
CA GLY A 83 9.77 2.11 -0.78
C GLY A 83 9.97 0.82 -1.57
N ARG A 84 8.87 0.26 -2.07
CA ARG A 84 8.86 -0.87 -3.01
C ARG A 84 7.48 -1.03 -3.63
N ALA A 85 7.41 -1.55 -4.85
CA ALA A 85 6.14 -1.77 -5.55
C ALA A 85 5.23 -2.79 -4.84
N THR A 86 5.81 -3.79 -4.18
CA THR A 86 5.04 -4.84 -3.47
C THR A 86 4.35 -4.37 -2.20
N CYS A 87 4.67 -3.16 -1.71
CA CYS A 87 4.12 -2.55 -0.50
C CYS A 87 2.87 -1.71 -0.83
N PRO A 88 1.65 -2.12 -0.40
CA PRO A 88 0.41 -1.39 -0.75
C PRO A 88 0.41 0.07 -0.30
N ILE A 89 0.90 0.34 0.92
CA ILE A 89 0.98 1.70 1.47
C ILE A 89 1.98 2.55 0.68
N CYS A 90 3.05 1.95 0.16
CA CYS A 90 4.01 2.64 -0.69
C CYS A 90 3.40 3.01 -2.04
N ARG A 91 2.52 2.16 -2.59
CA ARG A 91 1.76 2.46 -3.80
C ARG A 91 0.74 3.58 -3.59
N GLU A 92 0.02 3.53 -2.47
CA GLU A 92 -0.90 4.60 -2.08
C GLU A 92 -0.19 5.94 -1.95
N PHE A 93 0.96 5.98 -1.27
CA PHE A 93 1.77 7.18 -1.13
C PHE A 93 2.26 7.72 -2.48
N VAL A 94 2.83 6.88 -3.36
CA VAL A 94 3.28 7.36 -4.68
C VAL A 94 2.12 7.88 -5.51
N ASN A 95 0.94 7.25 -5.43
CA ASN A 95 -0.27 7.73 -6.09
C ASN A 95 -0.82 9.05 -5.52
N SER A 96 -0.45 9.44 -4.29
CA SER A 96 -0.85 10.72 -3.70
C SER A 96 0.10 11.87 -4.06
N VAL A 97 1.21 11.59 -4.74
CA VAL A 97 2.15 12.59 -5.26
C VAL A 97 1.81 12.87 -6.73
N GLU A 98 1.41 14.09 -7.07
CA GLU A 98 0.92 14.45 -8.42
C GLU A 98 1.94 14.14 -9.54
N ASN A 99 3.22 14.44 -9.31
CA ASN A 99 4.29 14.20 -10.28
C ASN A 99 5.61 13.83 -9.57
N ILE A 100 5.68 12.62 -9.01
CA ILE A 100 6.86 12.19 -8.25
C ILE A 100 8.17 12.23 -9.08
N SER A 101 8.10 11.91 -10.38
CA SER A 101 9.25 11.95 -11.29
C SER A 101 9.75 13.37 -11.61
N GLY A 102 8.92 14.39 -11.36
CA GLY A 102 9.29 15.79 -11.56
C GLY A 102 9.96 16.45 -10.36
N ILE A 103 10.03 15.76 -9.21
CA ILE A 103 10.61 16.32 -7.99
C ILE A 103 12.13 16.37 -8.14
N GLU A 104 12.69 17.57 -8.07
CA GLU A 104 14.13 17.76 -8.15
C GLU A 104 14.83 17.12 -6.94
N ASN A 105 16.02 16.56 -7.17
CA ASN A 105 16.85 15.95 -6.12
C ASN A 105 16.14 14.83 -5.31
N LEU A 106 15.14 14.17 -5.89
CA LEU A 106 14.54 12.96 -5.33
C LEU A 106 15.32 11.70 -5.76
N PHE A 107 15.82 10.99 -4.76
CA PHE A 107 16.46 9.69 -4.90
C PHE A 107 15.53 8.59 -4.39
N TYR A 108 15.56 7.43 -5.02
CA TYR A 108 14.73 6.28 -4.66
C TYR A 108 15.58 5.08 -4.28
N ILE A 109 15.18 4.38 -3.22
CA ILE A 109 15.78 3.10 -2.84
C ILE A 109 14.69 2.03 -2.78
N ASP A 110 14.79 1.05 -3.69
CA ASP A 110 13.92 -0.12 -3.72
C ASP A 110 14.31 -1.14 -2.65
N THR A 111 13.49 -1.23 -1.61
CA THR A 111 13.71 -2.13 -0.48
C THR A 111 13.47 -3.62 -0.80
N ASP A 112 12.87 -3.96 -1.95
CA ASP A 112 12.80 -5.36 -2.42
C ASP A 112 14.13 -5.84 -3.00
N LYS A 113 14.95 -4.93 -3.54
CA LYS A 113 16.29 -5.25 -4.08
C LYS A 113 17.37 -5.35 -3.00
N MET A 114 17.05 -5.02 -1.75
CA MET A 114 17.99 -5.03 -0.62
C MET A 114 18.30 -6.44 -0.12
N SER A 115 19.56 -6.66 0.23
CA SER A 115 19.97 -7.81 1.03
C SER A 115 19.40 -7.74 2.46
N ASN A 116 19.37 -8.86 3.17
CA ASN A 116 18.96 -8.87 4.59
C ASN A 116 19.89 -7.99 5.44
N THR A 117 21.18 -7.98 5.15
CA THR A 117 22.17 -7.13 5.82
C THR A 117 21.90 -5.65 5.60
N ASP A 118 21.45 -5.25 4.40
CA ASP A 118 21.09 -3.84 4.16
C ASP A 118 19.81 -3.45 4.88
N LYS A 119 18.85 -4.36 5.00
CA LYS A 119 17.62 -4.15 5.78
C LYS A 119 17.90 -3.95 7.26
N GLU A 120 18.90 -4.64 7.82
CA GLU A 120 19.34 -4.43 9.20
C GLU A 120 19.91 -3.01 9.40
N LYS A 121 20.75 -2.54 8.46
CA LYS A 121 21.33 -1.19 8.49
C LYS A 121 20.31 -0.06 8.37
N LEU A 122 19.16 -0.29 7.74
CA LEU A 122 18.08 0.72 7.68
C LEU A 122 17.68 1.20 9.08
N SER A 123 17.61 0.28 10.05
CA SER A 123 17.26 0.62 11.42
C SER A 123 18.31 1.49 12.11
N GLU A 124 19.59 1.34 11.75
CA GLU A 124 20.70 2.14 12.28
C GLU A 124 20.63 3.60 11.83
N ILE A 125 20.06 3.85 10.64
CA ILE A 125 19.82 5.19 10.09
C ILE A 125 18.39 5.70 10.35
N GLY A 126 17.65 5.06 11.26
CA GLY A 126 16.32 5.49 11.69
C GLY A 126 15.15 5.07 10.80
N ILE A 127 15.40 4.27 9.76
CA ILE A 127 14.36 3.74 8.87
C ILE A 127 13.87 2.39 9.42
N THR A 128 12.69 2.39 10.04
CA THR A 128 12.09 1.20 10.68
C THR A 128 10.85 0.66 9.95
N SER A 129 10.30 1.45 9.02
CA SER A 129 9.16 1.11 8.19
C SER A 129 9.27 1.79 6.83
N ILE A 130 8.44 1.36 5.88
CA ILE A 130 8.24 2.01 4.59
C ILE A 130 6.73 2.26 4.37
N PRO A 131 6.33 3.29 3.60
CA PRO A 131 7.18 4.30 2.97
C PRO A 131 7.91 5.17 4.01
N SER A 132 9.13 5.61 3.70
CA SER A 132 9.89 6.52 4.56
C SER A 132 10.74 7.46 3.72
N ILE A 133 11.03 8.64 4.26
CA ILE A 133 11.70 9.72 3.55
C ILE A 133 12.75 10.33 4.47
N LEU A 134 13.98 10.42 3.97
CA LEU A 134 15.00 11.28 4.54
C LEU A 134 15.09 12.56 3.72
N LYS A 135 15.22 13.71 4.37
CA LYS A 135 15.48 15.01 3.76
C LYS A 135 16.82 15.53 4.24
N VAL A 136 17.56 16.18 3.35
CA VAL A 136 18.74 16.95 3.71
C VAL A 136 18.34 18.27 4.32
N ASP A 137 18.70 18.48 5.59
CA ASP A 137 18.44 19.72 6.32
C ASP A 137 19.42 20.85 5.91
N SER A 138 19.24 22.03 6.49
CA SER A 138 20.07 23.21 6.19
C SER A 138 21.53 23.09 6.66
N GLN A 139 21.86 22.06 7.45
CA GLN A 139 23.24 21.73 7.84
C GLN A 139 23.87 20.70 6.90
N GLY A 140 23.10 20.15 5.95
CA GLY A 140 23.53 19.09 5.04
C GLY A 140 23.35 17.68 5.61
N ASP A 141 22.70 17.51 6.75
CA ASP A 141 22.47 16.19 7.36
C ASP A 141 21.17 15.57 6.83
N LEU A 142 21.17 14.26 6.59
CA LEU A 142 19.93 13.51 6.35
C LEU A 142 19.12 13.34 7.64
N ARG A 143 17.85 13.73 7.60
CA ARG A 143 16.89 13.62 8.71
C ARG A 143 15.58 12.99 8.23
N PRO A 144 14.96 12.10 9.02
CA PRO A 144 13.65 11.57 8.68
C PRO A 144 12.58 12.67 8.72
N ILE A 145 11.72 12.69 7.70
CA ILE A 145 10.50 13.49 7.64
C ILE A 145 9.29 12.58 7.44
N THR A 146 8.10 13.06 7.78
CA THR A 146 6.87 12.30 7.53
C THR A 146 6.44 12.44 6.08
N THR A 147 5.63 11.49 5.60
CA THR A 147 5.02 11.54 4.26
C THR A 147 4.16 12.79 4.07
N GLU A 148 3.51 13.27 5.12
CA GLU A 148 2.69 14.47 5.10
C GLU A 148 3.55 15.72 4.92
N VAL A 149 4.64 15.84 5.68
CA VAL A 149 5.60 16.95 5.53
C VAL A 149 6.18 16.97 4.12
N PHE A 150 6.56 15.81 3.58
CA PHE A 150 7.05 15.73 2.20
C PHE A 150 6.01 16.21 1.19
N LEU A 151 4.76 15.74 1.29
CA LEU A 151 3.67 16.14 0.40
C LEU A 151 3.39 17.65 0.48
N GLU A 152 3.44 18.23 1.67
CA GLU A 152 3.28 19.68 1.85
C GLU A 152 4.42 20.46 1.20
N GLU A 153 5.67 20.01 1.33
CA GLU A 153 6.83 20.70 0.75
C GLU A 153 6.79 20.66 -0.79
N VAL A 154 6.63 19.47 -1.38
CA VAL A 154 6.69 19.31 -2.85
C VAL A 154 5.45 19.84 -3.59
N ALA A 155 4.35 20.10 -2.88
CA ALA A 155 3.19 20.77 -3.44
C ALA A 155 3.35 22.31 -3.52
N ASN A 156 4.35 22.88 -2.83
CA ASN A 156 4.59 24.31 -2.78
C ASN A 156 5.82 24.76 -3.60
N GLU A 157 6.49 23.83 -4.28
CA GLU A 157 7.59 24.09 -5.22
C GLU A 157 7.08 24.36 -6.65
#